data_AF-A0A7S0LMB1-F1
#
_entry.id   AF-A0A7S0LMB1-F1
#
_cell.length_a   1.000
_cell.length_b   1.000
_cell.length_c   1.000
_cell.angle_alpha   90.00
_cell.angle_beta   90.00
_cell.angle_gamma   90.00
#
_symmetry.space_group_name_H-M   'P 1'
#
loop_
_entity.id
_entity.type
_entity.pdbx_description
1 polymer ?
#
loop_
_entity_poly.entity_id
_entity_poly.type
_entity_poly.pdbx_seq_one_letter_code
_entity_poly.pdbx_strand_id
1 'polypeptide(L)'
;KTTAPPAARRMLDARRVVIVPGYGLAVAKAQYAVAEIASSLSAAGVKVAFGVHPVAGRMPGQLNVLLAEAGVPYEVVCEMDEINAEMGDTDVVLVIGASDTVNSDAEDDPTSAIAGMPVVQVWKAAQVVVLKRSMGSKSYAGIDNPVFYRENTDILLGDAKASTDALRAELAALLPGS
;
A
#
# COMPACT_ATOMS: atom_id res chain seq x y z
N LYS A 1 0.58 14.92 -4.83
CA LYS A 1 -0.63 14.44 -5.57
C LYS A 1 -0.13 13.90 -6.89
N THR A 2 -0.52 12.69 -7.28
CA THR A 2 0.02 11.99 -8.46
C THR A 2 -1.09 11.38 -9.32
N THR A 3 -0.71 10.82 -10.47
CA THR A 3 -1.58 10.03 -11.37
C THR A 3 -0.96 8.66 -11.61
N ALA A 4 -1.70 7.75 -12.26
CA ALA A 4 -1.22 6.39 -12.51
C ALA A 4 0.09 6.31 -13.33
N PRO A 5 0.29 7.07 -14.44
CA PRO A 5 1.52 6.96 -15.22
C PRO A 5 2.81 7.29 -14.45
N PRO A 6 2.96 8.44 -13.75
CA PRO A 6 4.17 8.74 -12.98
C PRO A 6 4.35 7.81 -11.78
N ALA A 7 3.27 7.31 -11.17
CA ALA A 7 3.36 6.31 -10.12
C ALA A 7 3.90 4.97 -10.65
N ALA A 8 3.37 4.48 -11.78
CA ALA A 8 3.83 3.25 -12.43
C ALA A 8 5.31 3.34 -12.81
N ARG A 9 5.72 4.45 -13.43
CA ARG A 9 7.12 4.69 -13.81
C ARG A 9 8.05 4.65 -12.60
N ARG A 10 7.67 5.33 -11.52
CA ARG A 10 8.46 5.34 -10.28
C ARG A 10 8.59 3.95 -9.66
N MET A 11 7.54 3.15 -9.71
CA MET A 11 7.58 1.76 -9.21
C MET A 11 8.46 0.85 -10.07
N LEU A 12 8.52 1.07 -11.40
CA LEU A 12 9.41 0.32 -12.28
C LEU A 12 10.88 0.72 -12.13
N ASP A 13 11.15 1.99 -11.88
CA ASP A 13 12.52 2.49 -11.68
C ASP A 13 13.05 2.19 -10.25
N ALA A 14 12.21 1.66 -9.35
CA ALA A 14 12.56 1.29 -7.98
C ALA A 14 13.31 -0.05 -7.93
N ARG A 15 14.21 -0.22 -6.94
CA ARG A 15 14.82 -1.53 -6.64
C ARG A 15 13.93 -2.36 -5.73
N ARG A 16 13.19 -1.69 -4.82
CA ARG A 16 12.27 -2.32 -3.88
C ARG A 16 10.94 -1.58 -3.79
N VAL A 17 9.85 -2.34 -3.94
CA VAL A 17 8.47 -1.87 -3.74
C VAL A 17 7.80 -2.68 -2.63
N VAL A 18 7.19 -2.00 -1.67
CA VAL A 18 6.35 -2.64 -0.64
C VAL A 18 4.89 -2.26 -0.86
N ILE A 19 4.01 -3.24 -0.92
CA ILE A 19 2.57 -3.03 -1.05
C ILE A 19 1.92 -3.21 0.32
N VAL A 20 1.20 -2.21 0.80
CA VAL A 20 0.52 -2.22 2.10
C VAL A 20 -1.00 -2.17 1.87
N PRO A 21 -1.66 -3.34 1.83
CA PRO A 21 -3.09 -3.40 1.60
C PRO A 21 -3.87 -3.08 2.88
N GLY A 22 -5.05 -2.48 2.72
CA GLY A 22 -5.99 -2.21 3.80
C GLY A 22 -7.41 -2.61 3.45
N TYR A 23 -8.36 -2.24 4.30
CA TYR A 23 -9.77 -2.60 4.12
C TYR A 23 -10.36 -2.11 2.79
N GLY A 24 -9.89 -0.96 2.27
CA GLY A 24 -10.35 -0.44 0.99
C GLY A 24 -10.06 -1.38 -0.19
N LEU A 25 -8.98 -2.18 -0.14
CA LEU A 25 -8.70 -3.21 -1.15
C LEU A 25 -9.78 -4.29 -1.14
N ALA A 26 -10.17 -4.76 0.05
CA ALA A 26 -11.20 -5.79 0.22
C ALA A 26 -12.57 -5.30 -0.26
N VAL A 27 -12.95 -4.06 0.09
CA VAL A 27 -14.21 -3.45 -0.35
C VAL A 27 -14.26 -3.35 -1.88
N ALA A 28 -13.15 -2.99 -2.50
CA ALA A 28 -13.07 -2.79 -3.94
C ALA A 28 -12.82 -4.09 -4.73
N LYS A 29 -12.57 -5.21 -4.06
CA LYS A 29 -12.16 -6.49 -4.68
C LYS A 29 -10.96 -6.32 -5.63
N ALA A 30 -9.96 -5.56 -5.19
CA ALA A 30 -8.80 -5.21 -6.00
C ALA A 30 -7.64 -6.21 -5.87
N GLN A 31 -7.80 -7.32 -5.14
CA GLN A 31 -6.72 -8.28 -4.86
C GLN A 31 -6.05 -8.84 -6.13
N TYR A 32 -6.83 -9.15 -7.17
CA TYR A 32 -6.31 -9.68 -8.44
C TYR A 32 -5.45 -8.65 -9.16
N ALA A 33 -5.91 -7.39 -9.22
CA ALA A 33 -5.16 -6.32 -9.86
C ALA A 33 -3.84 -6.03 -9.13
N VAL A 34 -3.85 -6.10 -7.79
CA VAL A 34 -2.63 -5.95 -6.99
C VAL A 34 -1.66 -7.10 -7.18
N ALA A 35 -2.16 -8.34 -7.28
CA ALA A 35 -1.32 -9.51 -7.59
C ALA A 35 -0.66 -9.38 -8.97
N GLU A 36 -1.40 -8.90 -9.98
CA GLU A 36 -0.84 -8.62 -11.31
C GLU A 36 0.23 -7.52 -11.27
N ILE A 37 -0.02 -6.42 -10.53
CA ILE A 37 0.99 -5.36 -10.32
C ILE A 37 2.27 -5.93 -9.71
N ALA A 38 2.14 -6.74 -8.65
CA ALA A 38 3.29 -7.36 -7.99
C ALA A 38 4.06 -8.28 -8.95
N SER A 39 3.34 -9.06 -9.75
CA SER A 39 3.92 -9.95 -10.78
C SER A 39 4.65 -9.15 -11.86
N SER A 40 4.05 -8.11 -12.42
CA SER A 40 4.66 -7.25 -13.43
C SER A 40 5.95 -6.58 -12.94
N LEU A 41 5.94 -6.06 -11.71
CA LEU A 41 7.13 -5.45 -11.10
C LEU A 41 8.23 -6.49 -10.85
N SER A 42 7.86 -7.66 -10.34
CA SER A 42 8.80 -8.76 -10.11
C SER A 42 9.44 -9.25 -11.41
N ALA A 43 8.65 -9.36 -12.48
CA ALA A 43 9.13 -9.72 -13.82
C ALA A 43 10.09 -8.65 -14.40
N ALA A 44 9.94 -7.40 -13.99
CA ALA A 44 10.85 -6.30 -14.32
C ALA A 44 12.11 -6.25 -13.46
N GLY A 45 12.28 -7.18 -12.52
CA GLY A 45 13.44 -7.26 -11.61
C GLY A 45 13.32 -6.42 -10.34
N VAL A 46 12.15 -5.83 -10.07
CA VAL A 46 11.88 -5.09 -8.83
C VAL A 46 11.61 -6.09 -7.70
N LYS A 47 12.23 -5.88 -6.53
CA LYS A 47 11.90 -6.69 -5.34
C LYS A 47 10.56 -6.24 -4.77
N VAL A 48 9.56 -7.12 -4.79
CA VAL A 48 8.21 -6.82 -4.28
C VAL A 48 7.93 -7.60 -3.01
N ALA A 49 7.40 -6.92 -1.99
CA ALA A 49 6.89 -7.54 -0.78
C ALA A 49 5.53 -6.92 -0.39
N PHE A 50 4.73 -7.66 0.37
CA PHE A 50 3.48 -7.21 0.96
C PHE A 50 3.67 -7.05 2.46
N GLY A 51 3.38 -5.86 2.98
CA GLY A 51 3.37 -5.60 4.42
C GLY A 51 1.95 -5.66 4.96
N VAL A 52 1.59 -6.75 5.65
CA VAL A 52 0.22 -6.92 6.18
C VAL A 52 0.19 -6.58 7.67
N HIS A 53 -0.66 -5.62 8.02
CA HIS A 53 -0.93 -5.29 9.40
C HIS A 53 -1.85 -6.35 10.04
N PRO A 54 -1.62 -6.79 11.30
CA PRO A 54 -2.38 -7.88 11.92
C PRO A 54 -3.89 -7.63 12.02
N VAL A 55 -4.30 -6.36 12.14
CA VAL A 55 -5.71 -5.94 12.13
C VAL A 55 -6.16 -5.23 10.85
N ALA A 56 -5.43 -5.38 9.74
CA ALA A 56 -5.88 -4.84 8.46
C ALA A 56 -7.17 -5.55 7.99
N GLY A 57 -8.22 -4.76 7.73
CA GLY A 57 -9.51 -5.27 7.28
C GLY A 57 -10.61 -5.14 8.35
N ARG A 58 -11.51 -6.12 8.38
CA ARG A 58 -12.62 -6.25 9.35
C ARG A 58 -12.68 -7.62 10.04
N MET A 59 -11.78 -8.52 9.68
CA MET A 59 -11.63 -9.85 10.27
C MET A 59 -10.13 -10.19 10.32
N PRO A 60 -9.63 -10.83 11.39
CA PRO A 60 -8.25 -11.30 11.46
C PRO A 60 -7.88 -12.16 10.24
N GLY A 61 -6.73 -11.87 9.61
CA GLY A 61 -6.25 -12.61 8.45
C GLY A 61 -7.03 -12.38 7.15
N GLN A 62 -8.00 -11.45 7.11
CA GLN A 62 -8.82 -11.20 5.91
C GLN A 62 -7.98 -10.91 4.67
N LEU A 63 -6.95 -10.07 4.80
CA LEU A 63 -6.10 -9.73 3.67
C LEU A 63 -5.19 -10.88 3.24
N ASN A 64 -4.66 -11.68 4.18
CA ASN A 64 -3.88 -12.87 3.85
C ASN A 64 -4.70 -13.84 2.99
N VAL A 65 -5.98 -14.05 3.33
CA VAL A 65 -6.90 -14.89 2.54
C VAL A 65 -7.13 -14.31 1.15
N LEU A 66 -7.37 -13.00 1.03
CA LEU A 66 -7.60 -12.37 -0.27
C LEU A 66 -6.35 -12.39 -1.17
N LEU A 67 -5.16 -12.20 -0.60
CA LEU A 67 -3.90 -12.29 -1.33
C LEU A 67 -3.64 -13.72 -1.80
N ALA A 68 -3.89 -14.72 -0.94
CA ALA A 68 -3.79 -16.13 -1.30
C ALA A 68 -4.79 -16.52 -2.40
N GLU A 69 -6.04 -16.04 -2.32
CA GLU A 69 -7.07 -16.22 -3.37
C GLU A 69 -6.61 -15.64 -4.72
N ALA A 70 -5.93 -14.50 -4.69
CA ALA A 70 -5.37 -13.86 -5.89
C ALA A 70 -4.07 -14.49 -6.41
N GLY A 71 -3.57 -15.55 -5.75
CA GLY A 71 -2.35 -16.26 -6.15
C GLY A 71 -1.05 -15.59 -5.75
N VAL A 72 -1.07 -14.67 -4.77
CA VAL A 72 0.16 -14.07 -4.22
C VAL A 72 0.92 -15.13 -3.40
N PRO A 73 2.21 -15.38 -3.69
CA PRO A 73 3.00 -16.33 -2.92
C PRO A 73 3.17 -15.90 -1.45
N TYR A 74 3.05 -16.84 -0.51
CA TYR A 74 3.23 -16.55 0.91
C TYR A 74 4.62 -15.99 1.25
N GLU A 75 5.65 -16.35 0.48
CA GLU A 75 7.04 -15.92 0.69
C GLU A 75 7.24 -14.40 0.54
N VAL A 76 6.37 -13.73 -0.22
CA VAL A 76 6.44 -12.27 -0.39
C VAL A 76 5.45 -11.54 0.52
N VAL A 77 4.72 -12.25 1.39
CA VAL A 77 3.80 -11.68 2.36
C VAL A 77 4.48 -11.66 3.72
N CYS A 78 4.87 -10.46 4.16
CA CYS A 78 5.56 -10.21 5.41
C CYS A 78 4.59 -9.71 6.48
N GLU A 79 4.86 -10.10 7.72
CA GLU A 79 4.19 -9.51 8.87
C GLU A 79 4.72 -8.09 9.13
N MET A 80 3.96 -7.30 9.88
CA MET A 80 4.26 -5.87 10.12
C MET A 80 5.65 -5.62 10.71
N ASP A 81 6.11 -6.43 11.67
CA ASP A 81 7.41 -6.20 12.31
C ASP A 81 8.58 -6.48 11.35
N GLU A 82 8.44 -7.50 10.51
CA GLU A 82 9.41 -7.86 9.48
C GLU A 82 9.53 -6.73 8.44
N ILE A 83 8.39 -6.25 7.94
CA ILE A 83 8.41 -5.20 6.92
C ILE A 83 8.85 -3.84 7.47
N ASN A 84 8.57 -3.55 8.75
CA ASN A 84 9.02 -2.32 9.39
C ASN A 84 10.55 -2.26 9.52
N ALA A 85 11.22 -3.40 9.74
CA ALA A 85 12.68 -3.47 9.80
C ALA A 85 13.36 -3.11 8.47
N GLU A 86 12.69 -3.38 7.34
CA GLU A 86 13.20 -3.13 5.98
C GLU A 86 12.66 -1.82 5.36
N MET A 87 11.80 -1.09 6.06
CA MET A 87 11.08 0.05 5.49
C MET A 87 12.01 1.21 5.13
N GLY A 88 13.09 1.42 5.88
CA GLY A 88 14.08 2.46 5.59
C GLY A 88 14.88 2.24 4.30
N ASP A 89 14.97 0.99 3.83
CA ASP A 89 15.62 0.61 2.57
C ASP A 89 14.63 0.42 1.41
N THR A 90 13.35 0.78 1.62
CA THR A 90 12.30 0.66 0.62
C THR A 90 12.21 1.93 -0.23
N ASP A 91 12.35 1.77 -1.55
CA ASP A 91 12.33 2.92 -2.46
C ASP A 91 10.90 3.46 -2.64
N VAL A 92 9.90 2.57 -2.78
CA VAL A 92 8.48 2.96 -2.94
C VAL A 92 7.56 2.08 -2.10
N VAL A 93 6.64 2.70 -1.36
CA VAL A 93 5.51 2.01 -0.73
C VAL A 93 4.21 2.34 -1.45
N LEU A 94 3.45 1.33 -1.83
CA LEU A 94 2.10 1.46 -2.39
C LEU A 94 1.06 1.11 -1.32
N VAL A 95 0.41 2.11 -0.74
CA VAL A 95 -0.66 1.95 0.24
C VAL A 95 -2.01 1.87 -0.47
N ILE A 96 -2.76 0.77 -0.28
CA ILE A 96 -4.03 0.56 -0.98
C ILE A 96 -5.16 0.42 0.02
N GLY A 97 -5.92 1.51 0.21
CA GLY A 97 -7.11 1.48 1.07
C GLY A 97 -6.82 1.22 2.54
N ALA A 98 -5.60 1.48 3.02
CA ALA A 98 -5.23 1.53 4.43
C ALA A 98 -5.25 2.97 4.93
N SER A 99 -5.55 3.16 6.23
CA SER A 99 -5.53 4.47 6.87
C SER A 99 -5.01 4.38 8.30
N ASP A 100 -5.77 3.75 9.22
CA ASP A 100 -5.36 3.65 10.64
C ASP A 100 -4.07 2.84 10.82
N THR A 101 -3.92 1.74 10.07
CA THR A 101 -2.77 0.83 10.14
C THR A 101 -1.46 1.40 9.58
N VAL A 102 -1.51 2.62 9.04
CA VAL A 102 -0.37 3.36 8.47
C VAL A 102 -0.34 4.79 9.01
N ASN A 103 -0.99 5.06 10.13
CA ASN A 103 -1.12 6.40 10.70
C ASN A 103 -0.03 6.67 11.72
N SER A 104 0.81 7.68 11.47
CA SER A 104 1.93 8.00 12.37
C SER A 104 1.51 8.57 13.71
N ASP A 105 0.28 9.08 13.85
CA ASP A 105 -0.26 9.54 15.14
C ASP A 105 -0.31 8.45 16.20
N ALA A 106 -0.29 7.17 15.81
CA ALA A 106 -0.17 6.07 16.77
C ALA A 106 1.14 6.14 17.59
N GLU A 107 2.19 6.73 17.03
CA GLU A 107 3.50 6.93 17.66
C GLU A 107 3.75 8.40 18.03
N ASP A 108 3.34 9.33 17.15
CA ASP A 108 3.67 10.74 17.25
C ASP A 108 2.76 11.53 18.22
N ASP A 109 1.50 11.11 18.41
CA ASP A 109 0.50 11.82 19.20
C ASP A 109 -0.07 10.95 20.35
N PRO A 110 0.37 11.18 21.61
CA PRO A 110 -0.14 10.46 22.78
C PRO A 110 -1.64 10.68 23.05
N THR A 111 -2.25 11.70 22.44
CA THR A 111 -3.67 12.02 22.60
C THR A 111 -4.55 11.40 21.52
N SER A 112 -3.94 10.81 20.50
CA SER A 112 -4.64 10.15 19.41
C SER A 112 -5.45 8.95 19.90
N ALA A 113 -6.60 8.72 19.25
CA ALA A 113 -7.45 7.55 19.53
C ALA A 113 -6.76 6.22 19.24
N ILE A 114 -5.64 6.23 18.52
CA ILE A 114 -4.84 5.06 18.16
C ILE A 114 -3.44 5.08 18.80
N ALA A 115 -3.20 5.95 19.80
CA ALA A 115 -1.91 6.05 20.48
C ALA A 115 -1.47 4.68 21.06
N GLY A 116 -0.26 4.25 20.73
CA GLY A 116 0.30 2.96 21.14
C GLY A 116 -0.16 1.76 20.31
N MET A 117 -1.05 1.95 19.32
CA MET A 117 -1.35 0.90 18.34
C MET A 117 -0.10 0.69 17.47
N PRO A 118 0.43 -0.54 17.33
CA PRO A 118 1.50 -0.76 16.38
C PRO A 118 0.97 -0.48 14.97
N VAL A 119 1.82 0.02 14.07
CA VAL A 119 1.44 0.41 12.70
C VAL A 119 2.55 0.03 11.70
N VAL A 120 2.20 -0.07 10.42
CA VAL A 120 3.20 -0.18 9.35
C VAL A 120 3.77 1.21 9.10
N GLN A 121 5.06 1.40 9.36
CA GLN A 121 5.77 2.68 9.38
C GLN A 121 6.12 3.18 7.98
N VAL A 122 5.15 3.19 7.06
CA VAL A 122 5.34 3.48 5.62
C VAL A 122 6.04 4.81 5.34
N TRP A 123 5.93 5.78 6.25
CA TRP A 123 6.57 7.08 6.15
C TRP A 123 8.11 7.04 6.20
N LYS A 124 8.70 5.90 6.60
CA LYS A 124 10.15 5.68 6.59
C LYS A 124 10.70 5.34 5.21
N ALA A 125 9.85 4.97 4.25
CA ALA A 125 10.28 4.70 2.88
C ALA A 125 10.65 5.99 2.12
N ALA A 126 11.43 5.85 1.05
CA ALA A 126 11.84 6.99 0.23
C ALA A 126 10.64 7.70 -0.43
N GLN A 127 9.67 6.95 -0.95
CA GLN A 127 8.41 7.49 -1.46
C GLN A 127 7.21 6.64 -1.01
N VAL A 128 6.10 7.29 -0.68
CA VAL A 128 4.81 6.65 -0.41
C VAL A 128 3.80 7.07 -1.46
N VAL A 129 3.07 6.11 -2.04
CA VAL A 129 1.94 6.34 -2.95
C VAL A 129 0.69 5.78 -2.30
N VAL A 130 -0.30 6.62 -2.03
CA VAL A 130 -1.54 6.23 -1.34
C VAL A 130 -2.71 6.27 -2.31
N LEU A 131 -3.36 5.11 -2.50
CA LEU A 131 -4.61 4.98 -3.25
C LEU A 131 -5.78 5.14 -2.29
N LYS A 132 -6.51 6.25 -2.43
CA LYS A 132 -7.74 6.52 -1.65
C LYS A 132 -8.73 7.39 -2.41
N ARG A 133 -10.01 7.26 -2.07
CA ARG A 133 -11.12 7.97 -2.76
C ARG A 133 -11.10 9.48 -2.57
N SER A 134 -10.86 9.94 -1.34
CA SER A 134 -10.86 11.36 -1.00
C SER A 134 -10.03 11.63 0.24
N MET A 135 -9.59 12.87 0.42
CA MET A 135 -8.89 13.30 1.65
C MET A 135 -9.81 13.35 2.87
N GLY A 136 -11.09 13.71 2.69
CA GLY A 136 -12.05 13.84 3.79
C GLY A 136 -12.72 12.54 4.28
N SER A 137 -12.40 11.40 3.67
CA SER A 137 -12.90 10.11 4.18
C SER A 137 -12.16 9.78 5.48
N LYS A 138 -12.86 9.90 6.61
CA LYS A 138 -12.34 9.51 7.92
C LYS A 138 -12.04 8.01 7.95
N SER A 139 -10.98 7.65 8.67
CA SER A 139 -10.62 6.27 8.96
C SER A 139 -11.65 5.60 9.87
N TYR A 140 -11.45 4.33 10.26
CA TYR A 140 -12.35 3.69 11.22
C TYR A 140 -12.29 4.39 12.58
N ALA A 141 -11.11 4.85 13.00
CA ALA A 141 -10.93 5.62 14.23
C ALA A 141 -11.44 7.07 14.14
N GLY A 142 -11.90 7.53 12.97
CA GLY A 142 -12.52 8.86 12.84
C GLY A 142 -11.53 10.04 12.84
N ILE A 143 -10.24 9.75 12.73
CA ILE A 143 -9.11 10.70 12.77
C ILE A 143 -8.53 10.94 11.38
N ASP A 144 -7.78 12.03 11.23
CA ASP A 144 -6.97 12.28 10.04
C ASP A 144 -5.67 11.47 10.09
N ASN A 145 -4.92 11.41 8.99
CA ASN A 145 -3.63 10.71 8.95
C ASN A 145 -2.52 11.65 8.44
N PRO A 146 -1.56 12.07 9.29
CA PRO A 146 -0.46 12.97 8.93
C PRO A 146 0.41 12.44 7.79
N VAL A 147 0.52 11.11 7.62
CA VAL A 147 1.31 10.49 6.56
C VAL A 147 0.84 10.97 5.19
N PHE A 148 -0.46 11.25 5.02
CA PHE A 148 -1.02 11.71 3.73
C PHE A 148 -0.60 13.13 3.34
N TYR A 149 0.04 13.86 4.24
CA TYR A 149 0.48 15.23 4.04
C TYR A 149 2.02 15.38 4.05
N ARG A 150 2.76 14.29 4.26
CA ARG A 150 4.23 14.32 4.23
C ARG A 150 4.76 14.58 2.82
N GLU A 151 5.93 15.20 2.73
CA GLU A 151 6.56 15.58 1.46
C GLU A 151 6.87 14.38 0.55
N ASN A 152 7.23 13.23 1.14
CA ASN A 152 7.47 11.99 0.43
C ASN A 152 6.18 11.20 0.09
N THR A 153 5.00 11.76 0.36
CA THR A 153 3.73 11.08 0.12
C THR A 153 2.96 11.67 -1.05
N ASP A 154 2.69 10.83 -2.03
CA ASP A 154 1.82 11.12 -3.16
C ASP A 154 0.46 10.45 -3.01
N ILE A 155 -0.61 11.23 -3.14
CA ILE A 155 -1.97 10.72 -3.17
C ILE A 155 -2.42 10.50 -4.62
N LEU A 156 -2.83 9.27 -4.93
CA LEU A 156 -3.52 8.89 -6.16
C LEU A 156 -5.03 8.75 -5.81
N LEU A 157 -5.80 9.75 -6.21
CA LEU A 157 -7.22 9.82 -5.88
C LEU A 157 -8.06 8.95 -6.81
N GLY A 158 -8.93 8.14 -6.23
CA GLY A 158 -9.89 7.32 -6.96
C GLY A 158 -10.47 6.19 -6.12
N ASP A 159 -11.48 5.51 -6.66
CA ASP A 159 -11.89 4.22 -6.12
C ASP A 159 -10.72 3.24 -6.16
N ALA A 160 -10.55 2.40 -5.12
CA ALA A 160 -9.38 1.54 -5.02
C ALA A 160 -9.30 0.54 -6.19
N LYS A 161 -10.43 0.07 -6.74
CA LYS A 161 -10.41 -0.79 -7.93
C LYS A 161 -9.96 0.00 -9.15
N ALA A 162 -10.60 1.13 -9.42
CA ALA A 162 -10.28 1.94 -10.60
C ALA A 162 -8.81 2.43 -10.59
N SER A 163 -8.32 2.91 -9.46
CA SER A 163 -6.93 3.36 -9.30
C SER A 163 -5.93 2.23 -9.44
N THR A 164 -6.23 1.05 -8.89
CA THR A 164 -5.35 -0.13 -9.02
C THR A 164 -5.37 -0.65 -10.45
N ASP A 165 -6.53 -0.76 -11.09
CA ASP A 165 -6.67 -1.21 -12.48
C ASP A 165 -5.95 -0.25 -13.45
N ALA A 166 -6.02 1.06 -13.21
CA ALA A 166 -5.27 2.05 -13.97
C ALA A 166 -3.76 1.88 -13.80
N LEU A 167 -3.28 1.72 -12.56
CA LEU A 167 -1.86 1.50 -12.28
C LEU A 167 -1.34 0.20 -12.94
N ARG A 168 -2.15 -0.87 -12.88
CA ARG A 168 -1.88 -2.15 -13.56
C ARG A 168 -1.76 -1.98 -15.07
N ALA A 169 -2.70 -1.25 -15.68
CA ALA A 169 -2.70 -1.00 -17.13
C ALA A 169 -1.47 -0.19 -17.57
N GLU A 170 -1.08 0.83 -16.81
CA GLU A 170 0.12 1.61 -17.08
C GLU A 170 1.40 0.77 -16.97
N LEU A 171 1.50 -0.09 -15.95
CA LEU A 171 2.65 -1.00 -15.81
C LEU A 171 2.73 -1.97 -16.99
N ALA A 172 1.59 -2.54 -17.42
CA ALA A 172 1.56 -3.41 -18.59
C ALA A 172 2.04 -2.68 -19.85
N ALA A 173 1.57 -1.44 -20.08
CA ALA A 173 1.96 -0.65 -21.25
C ALA A 173 3.44 -0.24 -21.27
N LEU A 174 4.07 -0.13 -20.09
CA LEU A 174 5.48 0.23 -19.96
C LEU A 174 6.44 -0.97 -20.08
N LEU A 175 5.94 -2.20 -19.95
CA LEU A 175 6.75 -3.42 -20.02
C LEU A 175 6.73 -4.00 -21.45
N PRO A 176 7.90 -4.26 -22.06
CA PRO A 176 7.95 -4.81 -23.42
C PRO A 176 7.36 -6.23 -23.45
N GLY A 177 6.31 -6.43 -24.25
CA GLY A 177 5.72 -7.75 -24.52
C GLY A 177 4.34 -8.01 -23.90
N SER A 178 3.62 -6.98 -23.42
CA SER A 178 2.20 -7.05 -23.05
C SER A 178 1.28 -7.27 -24.25
#